data_AF-A0A2P2P353-F1
#
_entry.id   AF-A0A2P2P353-F1
#
_cell.length_a   1.000
_cell.length_b   1.000
_cell.length_c   1.000
_cell.angle_alpha   90.00
_cell.angle_beta   90.00
_cell.angle_gamma   90.00
#
_symmetry.space_group_name_H-M   'P 1'
#
loop_
_entity.id
_entity.type
_entity.pdbx_description
1 polymer ?
#
loop_
_entity_poly.entity_id
_entity_poly.type
_entity_poly.pdbx_seq_one_letter_code
_entity_poly.pdbx_strand_id
1 'polypeptide(L)' 'MCHARDSKAIAEKACLGKTSCSIPMSSRRFGGDPCPAKLKSLLVVAECK' A
#
# COMPACT_ATOMS: atom_id res chain seq x y z
N MET A 1 -2.72 10.78 -14.05
CA MET A 1 -1.92 9.71 -13.41
C MET A 1 -2.17 9.79 -11.91
N CYS A 2 -2.81 8.80 -11.28
CA CYS A 2 -3.05 8.78 -9.83
C CYS A 2 -2.49 7.48 -9.23
N HIS A 3 -1.25 7.54 -8.77
CA HIS A 3 -0.56 6.43 -8.14
C HIS A 3 0.31 6.97 -7.00
N ALA A 4 0.19 6.35 -5.82
CA ALA A 4 1.10 6.63 -4.71
C ALA A 4 2.41 5.85 -4.94
N ARG A 5 3.53 6.58 -5.12
CA ARG A 5 4.84 6.00 -5.46
C ARG A 5 5.36 5.04 -4.39
N ASP A 6 5.03 5.30 -3.13
CA ASP A 6 5.54 4.54 -1.98
C ASP A 6 4.75 3.25 -1.69
N SER A 7 3.70 2.95 -2.47
CA SER A 7 2.80 1.81 -2.22
C SER A 7 3.54 0.48 -2.07
N LYS A 8 4.53 0.24 -2.94
CA LYS A 8 5.35 -0.98 -2.91
C LYS A 8 6.17 -1.07 -1.63
N ALA A 9 6.93 -0.02 -1.31
CA ALA A 9 7.79 0.01 -0.12
C ALA A 9 6.99 -0.16 1.18
N ILE A 10 5.79 0.41 1.25
CA ILE A 10 4.89 0.27 2.41
C ILE A 10 4.40 -1.17 2.56
N ALA A 11 3.97 -1.81 1.47
CA ALA A 11 3.52 -3.19 1.48
C ALA A 11 4.65 -4.16 1.84
N GLU A 12 5.84 -3.97 1.25
CA GLU A 12 7.02 -4.78 1.54
C GLU A 12 7.43 -4.68 3.01
N LYS A 13 7.52 -3.46 3.54
CA LYS A 13 7.85 -3.22 4.96
C LYS A 13 6.83 -3.85 5.92
N ALA A 14 5.56 -3.92 5.53
CA ALA A 14 4.52 -4.51 6.36
C ALA A 14 4.56 -6.04 6.37
N CYS A 15 4.90 -6.66 5.24
CA CYS A 15 4.63 -8.08 4.97
C CYS A 15 5.85 -8.99 4.78
N LEU A 16 6.96 -8.49 4.25
CA LEU A 16 8.12 -9.35 4.00
C LEU A 16 8.69 -9.91 5.31
N GLY A 17 9.02 -11.21 5.30
CA GLY A 17 9.58 -11.91 6.46
C GLY A 17 8.55 -12.29 7.53
N LYS A 18 7.24 -12.12 7.28
CA LYS A 18 6.17 -12.50 8.20
C LYS A 18 5.28 -13.57 7.60
N THR A 19 4.74 -14.45 8.45
CA THR A 19 3.75 -15.47 8.07
C THR A 19 2.37 -14.86 7.78
N SER A 20 2.08 -13.70 8.35
CA SER A 20 0.89 -12.91 8.09
C SER A 20 1.16 -11.41 8.27
N CYS A 21 0.40 -10.57 7.58
CA CYS A 21 0.48 -9.12 7.70
C CYS A 21 -0.89 -8.47 7.51
N SER A 22 -1.01 -7.22 7.96
CA SER A 22 -2.18 -6.38 7.72
C SER A 22 -1.72 -4.99 7.35
N ILE A 23 -2.27 -4.45 6.25
CA ILE A 23 -1.94 -3.12 5.74
C ILE A 23 -3.16 -2.23 5.94
N PRO A 24 -3.20 -1.41 7.00
CA PRO A 24 -4.36 -0.56 7.24
C PRO A 24 -4.41 0.60 6.23
N MET A 25 -5.52 0.72 5.50
CA MET A 25 -5.72 1.74 4.48
C MET A 25 -5.76 3.14 5.09
N SER A 26 -4.87 4.03 4.65
CA SER A 26 -4.88 5.45 5.01
C SER A 26 -4.02 6.24 4.04
N SER A 27 -4.54 7.29 3.42
CA SER A 27 -3.78 8.15 2.50
C SER A 27 -2.49 8.66 3.14
N ARG A 28 -2.49 8.98 4.44
CA ARG A 28 -1.30 9.46 5.16
C ARG A 28 -0.16 8.43 5.19
N ARG A 29 -0.49 7.13 5.25
CA ARG A 29 0.53 6.06 5.18
C ARG A 29 1.16 5.97 3.80
N PHE A 30 0.39 6.25 2.75
CA PHE A 30 0.82 6.20 1.35
C PHE A 30 1.40 7.54 0.83
N GLY A 31 1.92 8.38 1.72
CA GLY A 31 2.55 9.66 1.35
C GLY A 31 1.56 10.80 1.09
N GLY A 32 0.28 10.64 1.46
CA GLY A 32 -0.78 11.62 1.26
C GLY A 32 -1.80 11.17 0.22
N ASP A 33 -2.67 12.10 -0.18
CA ASP A 33 -3.65 11.86 -1.23
C ASP A 33 -3.05 12.26 -2.60
N PRO A 34 -2.69 11.29 -3.47
CA PRO A 34 -2.12 11.59 -4.79
C PRO A 34 -3.16 12.15 -5.80
N CYS A 35 -4.45 12.06 -5.49
CA CYS A 35 -5.52 12.60 -6.32
C CYS A 35 -6.80 12.87 -5.49
N PRO A 36 -6.99 14.11 -5.03
CA PRO A 36 -8.18 14.48 -4.25
C PRO A 36 -9.48 14.17 -5.01
N ALA A 37 -10.55 13.89 -4.28
CA ALA A 37 -11.89 13.59 -4.80
C ALA A 37 -12.03 12.31 -5.67
N LYS A 38 -10.98 11.49 -5.78
CA LYS A 38 -11.06 10.17 -6.40
C LYS A 38 -11.05 9.05 -5.35
N LEU A 39 -11.89 8.05 -5.56
CA LEU A 39 -11.80 6.79 -4.83
C LEU A 39 -10.48 6.10 -5.16
N LYS A 40 -9.87 5.48 -4.14
CA LYS A 40 -8.57 4.85 -4.21
C LYS A 40 -8.69 3.41 -3.77
N SER A 41 -7.98 2.54 -4.46
CA SER A 41 -7.82 1.14 -4.10
C SER A 41 -6.34 0.82 -4.01
N LEU A 42 -6.01 -0.17 -3.18
CA LEU A 42 -4.68 -0.77 -3.12
C LEU A 42 -4.81 -2.20 -3.62
N LEU A 43 -4.02 -2.54 -4.65
CA LEU A 43 -3.87 -3.89 -5.15
C LEU A 43 -2.52 -4.43 -4.65
N VAL A 44 -2.55 -5.60 -3.99
CA VAL A 44 -1.35 -6.28 -3.50
C VAL A 44 -1.34 -7.69 -4.07
N VAL A 45 -0.19 -8.10 -4.58
CA VAL A 45 0.11 -9.49 -4.93
C VAL A 45 1.27 -9.91 -4.06
N ALA A 46 1.13 -11.07 -3.40
CA ALA A 46 2.13 -11.62 -2.51
C ALA A 46 2.47 -13.06 -2.94
N GLU A 47 3.73 -13.43 -2.76
CA GLU A 47 4.21 -14.79 -2.94
C GLU A 47 4.68 -15.31 -1.58
N CYS A 48 4.07 -16.40 -1.11
CA CYS A 48 4.46 -17.08 0.12
C CYS A 48 5.42 -18.22 -0.22
N LYS A 49 6.44 -18.42 0.62
CA LYS A 49 7.35 -19.57 0.54
C LYS A 49 6.94 -20.65 1.50
#